data_AF-A0AAU7EVB0-F1
#
_entry.id   AF-A0AAU7EVB0-F1
#
_cell.length_a   1.000
_cell.length_b   1.000
_cell.length_c   1.000
_cell.angle_alpha   90.00
_cell.angle_beta   90.00
_cell.angle_gamma   90.00
#
_symmetry.space_group_name_H-M   'P 1'
#
loop_
_entity.id
_entity.type
_entity.pdbx_description
1 polymer ?
#
loop_
_entity_poly.entity_id
_entity_poly.type
_entity_poly.pdbx_seq_one_letter_code
_entity_poly.pdbx_strand_id
1 'polypeptide(L)'
;MLKKLFVLAALLLPACFAHAHEYKVGALEIAHPWSQELPPNAPTVAAYFIIHNTGKSADRLLGVDSPIAAQAQLHEHVMQGDLMKMQQVPSVEIPAGGTVTFAPMAYHVMLLNPSDRSLLSDGKRFPMTLHFQKAGDVSVEVAVQKKAPESAQGHVHAQ
;
A
#
# COMPACT_ATOMS: atom_id res chain seq x y z
N MET A 1 47.55 47.04 -3.03
CA MET A 1 47.36 46.16 -4.20
C MET A 1 46.83 44.81 -3.75
N LEU A 2 46.04 44.18 -4.61
CA LEU A 2 45.51 42.80 -4.55
C LEU A 2 44.06 42.62 -4.08
N LYS A 3 43.18 42.77 -5.08
CA LYS A 3 41.82 42.23 -5.23
C LYS A 3 41.78 40.75 -4.85
N LYS A 4 40.82 40.31 -4.04
CA LYS A 4 40.25 38.96 -4.11
C LYS A 4 38.75 38.97 -3.81
N LEU A 5 38.01 38.94 -4.91
CA LEU A 5 36.59 38.65 -5.02
C LEU A 5 36.36 37.20 -4.57
N PHE A 6 35.73 36.99 -3.41
CA PHE A 6 35.20 35.68 -3.03
C PHE A 6 33.76 35.57 -3.54
N VAL A 7 33.61 34.84 -4.64
CA VAL A 7 32.32 34.35 -5.14
C VAL A 7 31.79 33.36 -4.11
N LEU A 8 30.77 33.75 -3.35
CA LEU A 8 30.05 32.85 -2.46
C LEU A 8 29.11 32.01 -3.32
N ALA A 9 29.51 30.76 -3.57
CA ALA A 9 28.74 29.77 -4.29
C ALA A 9 27.39 29.55 -3.59
N ALA A 10 26.30 29.78 -4.31
CA ALA A 10 24.95 29.43 -3.86
C ALA A 10 24.86 27.90 -3.74
N LEU A 11 24.82 27.42 -2.51
CA LEU A 11 24.64 26.02 -2.16
C LEU A 11 23.18 25.63 -2.52
N LEU A 12 22.97 25.17 -3.75
CA LEU A 12 21.73 24.52 -4.18
C LEU A 12 21.64 23.17 -3.45
N LEU A 13 21.02 23.18 -2.27
CA LEU A 13 20.58 21.96 -1.59
C LEU A 13 19.56 21.26 -2.50
N PRO A 14 19.79 20.01 -2.92
CA PRO A 14 18.75 19.22 -3.54
C PRO A 14 17.67 19.00 -2.47
N ALA A 15 16.51 19.63 -2.65
CA ALA A 15 15.31 19.27 -1.91
C ALA A 15 15.05 17.79 -2.20
N CYS A 16 15.29 16.94 -1.21
CA CYS A 16 14.91 15.55 -1.26
C CYS A 16 13.38 15.53 -1.23
N PHE A 17 12.75 15.56 -2.42
CA PHE A 17 11.33 15.31 -2.54
C PHE A 17 11.11 13.86 -2.11
N ALA A 18 10.68 13.67 -0.86
CA ALA A 18 10.10 12.43 -0.41
C ALA A 18 8.84 12.22 -1.26
N HIS A 19 8.97 11.52 -2.38
CA HIS A 19 7.83 11.11 -3.18
C HIS A 19 6.97 10.19 -2.32
N ALA A 20 5.85 10.71 -1.80
CA ALA A 20 4.72 9.87 -1.49
C ALA A 20 4.35 9.15 -2.81
N HIS A 21 4.50 7.83 -2.84
CA HIS A 21 4.25 7.05 -4.04
C HIS A 21 2.73 6.89 -4.18
N GLU A 22 2.14 7.77 -4.96
CA GLU A 22 0.72 7.76 -5.32
C GLU A 22 0.58 7.21 -6.74
N TYR A 23 -0.22 6.17 -6.91
CA TYR A 23 -0.49 5.52 -8.18
C TYR A 23 -1.90 5.89 -8.62
N LYS A 24 -2.14 6.05 -9.94
CA LYS A 24 -3.48 6.42 -10.45
C LYS A 24 -3.91 5.53 -11.59
N VAL A 25 -5.20 5.22 -11.61
CA VAL A 25 -5.87 4.55 -12.73
C VAL A 25 -7.29 5.09 -12.86
N GLY A 26 -7.57 5.76 -13.98
CA GLY A 26 -8.81 6.54 -14.13
C GLY A 26 -8.96 7.57 -13.01
N ALA A 27 -10.04 7.45 -12.24
CA ALA A 27 -10.34 8.31 -11.08
C ALA A 27 -9.96 7.70 -9.72
N LEU A 28 -9.26 6.57 -9.73
CA LEU A 28 -8.79 5.91 -8.51
C LEU A 28 -7.35 6.32 -8.23
N GLU A 29 -7.08 6.67 -6.97
CA GLU A 29 -5.77 7.03 -6.45
C GLU A 29 -5.40 6.02 -5.36
N ILE A 30 -4.25 5.37 -5.51
CA ILE A 30 -3.76 4.35 -4.60
C ILE A 30 -2.56 4.94 -3.87
N ALA A 31 -2.76 5.22 -2.59
CA ALA A 31 -1.82 5.91 -1.76
C ALA A 31 -1.09 4.96 -0.81
N HIS A 32 0.22 5.16 -0.71
CA HIS A 32 1.09 4.52 0.27
C HIS A 32 1.00 2.99 0.35
N PRO A 33 1.22 2.23 -0.74
CA PRO A 33 1.34 0.78 -0.64
C PRO A 33 2.51 0.37 0.24
N TRP A 34 2.24 -0.43 1.27
CA TRP A 34 3.26 -0.90 2.21
C TRP A 34 2.96 -2.30 2.74
N SER A 35 4.01 -2.95 3.24
CA SER A 35 3.96 -4.24 3.92
C SER A 35 4.91 -4.21 5.11
N GLN A 36 4.58 -4.95 6.16
CA GLN A 36 5.47 -5.09 7.31
C GLN A 36 6.49 -6.19 7.06
N GLU A 37 7.76 -5.94 7.37
CA GLU A 37 8.79 -6.99 7.42
C GLU A 37 8.38 -8.05 8.46
N LEU A 38 8.37 -9.31 8.03
CA LEU A 38 8.06 -10.46 8.86
C LEU A 38 9.31 -11.34 9.02
N PRO A 39 9.34 -12.24 10.02
CA PRO A 39 10.41 -13.24 10.13
C PRO A 39 10.57 -14.02 8.81
N PRO A 40 11.79 -14.41 8.41
CA PRO A 40 12.07 -15.00 7.09
C PRO A 40 11.20 -16.22 6.70
N ASN A 41 10.65 -16.93 7.70
CA ASN A 41 9.85 -18.14 7.50
C ASN A 41 8.34 -17.90 7.63
N ALA A 42 7.88 -16.65 7.60
CA ALA A 42 6.46 -16.34 7.63
C ALA A 42 5.74 -17.02 6.44
N PRO A 43 4.62 -17.75 6.68
CA PRO A 43 3.90 -18.47 5.63
C PRO A 43 3.12 -17.52 4.72
N THR A 44 2.77 -16.34 5.22
CA THR A 44 1.99 -15.32 4.52
C THR A 44 2.57 -13.93 4.80
N VAL A 45 2.29 -13.00 3.89
CA VAL A 45 2.65 -11.58 4.01
C VAL A 45 1.40 -10.74 3.77
N ALA A 46 1.21 -9.68 4.55
CA ALA A 46 0.12 -8.75 4.34
C ALA A 46 0.61 -7.48 3.62
N ALA A 47 -0.22 -6.95 2.72
CA ALA A 47 -0.02 -5.65 2.08
C ALA A 47 -1.22 -4.73 2.32
N TYR A 48 -0.92 -3.45 2.45
CA TYR A 48 -1.79 -2.39 2.93
C TYR A 48 -1.62 -1.16 2.04
N PHE A 49 -2.68 -0.36 1.89
CA PHE A 49 -2.73 0.85 1.06
C PHE A 49 -4.06 1.57 1.29
N ILE A 50 -4.21 2.77 0.74
CA ILE A 50 -5.49 3.50 0.75
C ILE A 50 -5.92 3.71 -0.70
N ILE A 51 -7.21 3.48 -0.99
CA ILE A 51 -7.80 3.81 -2.29
C ILE A 51 -8.74 5.01 -2.10
N HIS A 52 -8.49 6.10 -2.83
CA HIS A 52 -9.41 7.20 -2.97
C HIS A 52 -10.07 7.14 -4.35
N ASN A 53 -11.39 7.19 -4.39
CA ASN A 53 -12.15 7.30 -5.63
C ASN A 53 -12.63 8.74 -5.79
N THR A 54 -11.95 9.52 -6.62
CA THR A 54 -12.31 10.91 -6.92
C THR A 54 -13.40 11.02 -8.00
N GLY A 55 -13.85 9.88 -8.53
CA GLY A 55 -14.85 9.77 -9.58
C GLY A 55 -16.29 9.90 -9.09
N LYS A 56 -17.20 9.99 -10.06
CA LYS A 56 -18.65 10.10 -9.84
C LYS A 56 -19.38 8.76 -9.80
N SER A 57 -18.67 7.65 -10.02
CA SER A 57 -19.24 6.30 -9.99
C SER A 57 -18.39 5.39 -9.11
N ALA A 58 -19.05 4.46 -8.41
CA ALA A 58 -18.37 3.42 -7.66
C ALA A 58 -17.58 2.50 -8.60
N ASP A 59 -16.47 1.96 -8.11
CA ASP A 59 -15.70 0.89 -8.74
C ASP A 59 -15.58 -0.30 -7.76
N ARG A 60 -14.92 -1.37 -8.17
CA ARG A 60 -14.73 -2.58 -7.37
C ARG A 60 -13.35 -3.15 -7.63
N LEU A 61 -12.59 -3.37 -6.56
CA LEU A 61 -11.36 -4.15 -6.60
C LEU A 61 -11.74 -5.63 -6.65
N LEU A 62 -11.48 -6.30 -7.77
CA LEU A 62 -11.85 -7.69 -8.01
C LEU A 62 -10.81 -8.67 -7.49
N GLY A 63 -9.55 -8.24 -7.41
CA GLY A 63 -8.46 -9.11 -7.03
C GLY A 63 -7.12 -8.39 -7.10
N VAL A 64 -6.10 -9.13 -6.75
CA VAL A 64 -4.71 -8.67 -6.70
C VAL A 64 -3.80 -9.80 -7.12
N ASP A 65 -2.66 -9.45 -7.72
CA ASP A 65 -1.61 -10.40 -8.09
C ASP A 65 -0.24 -9.82 -7.76
N SER A 66 0.73 -10.68 -7.47
CA SER A 66 2.11 -10.26 -7.26
C SER A 66 3.07 -11.39 -7.63
N PRO A 67 4.17 -11.11 -8.38
CA PRO A 67 5.11 -12.15 -8.80
C PRO A 67 5.92 -12.75 -7.64
N ILE A 68 5.89 -12.13 -6.46
CA ILE A 68 6.63 -12.62 -5.28
C ILE A 68 5.87 -13.69 -4.49
N ALA A 69 4.64 -14.01 -4.86
CA ALA A 69 3.79 -14.97 -4.15
C ALA A 69 3.03 -15.87 -5.12
N ALA A 70 2.72 -17.09 -4.68
CA ALA A 70 1.95 -18.03 -5.50
C ALA A 70 0.48 -17.61 -5.63
N GLN A 71 -0.07 -16.93 -4.62
CA GLN A 71 -1.45 -16.44 -4.61
C GLN A 71 -1.53 -15.13 -3.83
N ALA A 72 -2.44 -14.26 -4.24
CA ALA A 72 -2.78 -13.05 -3.51
C ALA A 72 -4.31 -12.99 -3.34
N GLN A 73 -4.77 -12.63 -2.14
CA GLN A 73 -6.19 -12.67 -1.77
C GLN A 73 -6.60 -11.38 -1.05
N LEU A 74 -7.85 -10.95 -1.27
CA LEU A 74 -8.47 -9.86 -0.52
C LEU A 74 -9.10 -10.41 0.75
N HIS A 75 -8.79 -9.82 1.90
CA HIS A 75 -9.28 -10.25 3.21
C HIS A 75 -9.85 -9.07 3.98
N GLU A 76 -10.76 -9.36 4.89
CA GLU A 76 -11.32 -8.41 5.83
C GLU A 76 -11.33 -8.99 7.25
N HIS A 77 -11.39 -8.11 8.24
CA HIS A 77 -11.71 -8.49 9.60
C HIS A 77 -13.17 -8.15 9.89
N VAL A 78 -13.93 -9.14 10.35
CA VAL A 78 -15.33 -8.98 10.78
C VAL A 78 -15.50 -9.43 12.22
N MET A 79 -16.37 -8.75 12.96
CA MET A 79 -16.84 -9.24 14.25
C MET A 79 -17.95 -10.26 14.02
N GLN A 80 -17.75 -11.47 14.54
CA GLN A 80 -18.75 -12.51 14.56
C GLN A 80 -19.06 -12.84 16.03
N GLY A 81 -20.06 -12.16 16.58
CA GLY A 81 -20.29 -12.12 18.03
C GLY A 81 -19.14 -11.42 18.73
N ASP A 82 -18.57 -12.06 19.76
CA ASP A 82 -17.43 -11.53 20.52
C ASP A 82 -16.07 -11.89 19.91
N LEU A 83 -16.04 -12.57 18.74
CA LEU A 83 -14.81 -13.02 18.09
C LEU A 83 -14.50 -12.17 16.86
N MET A 84 -13.29 -11.63 16.79
CA MET A 84 -12.75 -11.04 15.57
C MET A 84 -12.28 -12.16 14.65
N LYS A 85 -12.80 -12.20 13.42
CA LYS A 85 -12.45 -13.19 12.41
C LYS A 85 -11.89 -12.52 11.16
N MET A 86 -10.76 -13.02 10.69
CA MET A 86 -10.24 -12.72 9.36
C MET A 86 -10.88 -13.65 8.34
N GLN A 87 -11.40 -13.11 7.23
CA GLN A 87 -11.97 -13.90 6.15
C GLN A 87 -11.62 -13.34 4.78
N GLN A 88 -11.51 -14.23 3.80
CA GLN A 88 -11.35 -13.86 2.39
C GLN A 88 -12.67 -13.27 1.86
N VAL A 89 -12.55 -12.22 1.05
CA VAL A 89 -13.64 -11.64 0.27
C VAL A 89 -13.35 -11.75 -1.23
N PRO A 90 -14.37 -11.93 -2.08
CA PRO A 90 -14.16 -12.04 -3.53
C PRO A 90 -13.88 -10.70 -4.20
N SER A 91 -14.22 -9.59 -3.55
CA SER A 91 -14.00 -8.23 -4.06
C SER A 91 -14.22 -7.19 -2.97
N VAL A 92 -13.76 -5.96 -3.19
CA VAL A 92 -14.01 -4.81 -2.32
C VAL A 92 -14.62 -3.67 -3.13
N GLU A 93 -15.75 -3.13 -2.68
CA GLU A 93 -16.40 -1.98 -3.32
C GLU A 93 -15.72 -0.67 -2.95
N ILE A 94 -15.50 0.20 -3.94
CA ILE A 94 -14.90 1.53 -3.78
C ILE A 94 -15.95 2.59 -4.16
N PRO A 95 -16.69 3.17 -3.20
CA PRO A 95 -17.77 4.11 -3.48
C PRO A 95 -17.31 5.35 -4.26
N ALA A 96 -18.21 5.95 -5.05
CA ALA A 96 -17.95 7.24 -5.71
C ALA A 96 -17.64 8.34 -4.68
N GLY A 97 -16.59 9.13 -4.88
CA GLY A 97 -16.14 10.11 -3.90
C GLY A 97 -15.65 9.51 -2.58
N GLY A 98 -15.55 8.18 -2.50
CA GLY A 98 -15.28 7.44 -1.27
C GLY A 98 -13.80 7.15 -1.08
N THR A 99 -13.48 6.67 0.13
CA THR A 99 -12.15 6.17 0.49
C THR A 99 -12.30 4.78 1.11
N VAL A 100 -11.42 3.86 0.71
CA VAL A 100 -11.34 2.52 1.28
C VAL A 100 -9.92 2.29 1.76
N THR A 101 -9.79 1.88 3.03
CA THR A 101 -8.50 1.71 3.69
C THR A 101 -8.19 0.23 3.86
N PHE A 102 -7.03 -0.18 3.34
CA PHE A 102 -6.43 -1.47 3.61
C PHE A 102 -5.36 -1.26 4.70
N ALA A 103 -5.64 -1.74 5.90
CA ALA A 103 -4.83 -1.53 7.10
C ALA A 103 -4.95 -2.73 8.06
N PRO A 104 -4.03 -2.88 9.03
CA PRO A 104 -4.17 -3.89 10.08
C PRO A 104 -5.57 -3.82 10.73
N MET A 105 -6.19 -4.99 10.95
CA MET A 105 -7.55 -5.13 11.51
C MET A 105 -8.69 -4.56 10.63
N ALA A 106 -8.43 -4.18 9.38
CA ALA A 106 -9.43 -3.76 8.40
C ALA A 106 -9.36 -4.66 7.15
N TYR A 107 -9.55 -4.10 5.95
CA TYR A 107 -9.19 -4.80 4.72
C TYR A 107 -7.68 -4.98 4.60
N HIS A 108 -7.23 -6.05 3.97
CA HIS A 108 -5.82 -6.25 3.63
C HIS A 108 -5.66 -7.24 2.47
N VAL A 109 -4.54 -7.13 1.77
CA VAL A 109 -4.12 -8.16 0.82
C VAL A 109 -3.28 -9.18 1.57
N MET A 110 -3.63 -10.47 1.46
CA MET A 110 -2.82 -11.57 1.95
C MET A 110 -2.10 -12.24 0.77
N LEU A 111 -0.78 -12.24 0.79
CA LEU A 111 0.10 -12.96 -0.12
C LEU A 111 0.42 -14.33 0.50
N LEU A 112 0.03 -15.40 -0.17
CA LEU A 112 0.22 -16.77 0.30
C LEU A 112 1.39 -17.41 -0.42
N ASN A 113 2.20 -18.16 0.32
CA ASN A 113 3.37 -18.89 -0.19
C ASN A 113 4.31 -17.96 -0.98
N PRO A 114 4.94 -16.97 -0.30
CA PRO A 114 5.90 -16.08 -0.94
C PRO A 114 7.06 -16.89 -1.53
N SER A 115 7.21 -16.83 -2.85
CA SER A 115 8.20 -17.54 -3.64
C SER A 115 9.53 -16.78 -3.69
N ASP A 116 9.47 -15.44 -3.76
CA ASP A 116 10.65 -14.56 -3.69
C ASP A 116 10.64 -13.77 -2.38
N ARG A 117 11.40 -14.28 -1.41
CA ARG A 117 11.54 -13.66 -0.08
C ARG A 117 12.62 -12.58 -0.03
N SER A 118 13.44 -12.43 -1.07
CA SER A 118 14.55 -11.48 -1.08
C SER A 118 14.08 -10.02 -1.08
N LEU A 119 12.81 -9.79 -1.46
CA LEU A 119 12.15 -8.51 -1.51
C LEU A 119 11.31 -8.20 -0.26
N LEU A 120 11.26 -9.11 0.72
CA LEU A 120 10.44 -9.00 1.93
C LEU A 120 11.20 -8.45 3.15
N SER A 121 12.29 -7.74 2.91
CA SER A 121 13.10 -7.10 3.96
C SER A 121 12.96 -5.58 3.98
N ASP A 122 13.20 -4.97 5.13
CA ASP A 122 13.15 -3.52 5.32
C ASP A 122 13.87 -2.73 4.21
N GLY A 123 13.19 -1.69 3.70
CA GLY A 123 13.69 -0.82 2.64
C GLY A 123 13.61 -1.42 1.22
N LYS A 124 13.18 -2.68 1.08
CA LYS A 124 12.87 -3.28 -0.22
C LYS A 124 11.47 -2.91 -0.69
N ARG A 125 11.21 -3.21 -1.96
CA ARG A 125 9.92 -3.01 -2.62
C ARG A 125 9.61 -4.23 -3.47
N PHE A 126 8.34 -4.55 -3.62
CA PHE A 126 7.87 -5.55 -4.56
C PHE A 126 6.66 -5.03 -5.36
N PRO A 127 6.51 -5.45 -6.62
CA PRO A 127 5.37 -5.07 -7.44
C PRO A 127 4.11 -5.83 -7.02
N MET A 128 2.98 -5.17 -7.07
CA MET A 128 1.65 -5.75 -6.92
C MET A 128 0.71 -5.12 -7.94
N THR A 129 -0.12 -5.92 -8.58
CA THR A 129 -1.15 -5.44 -9.52
C THR A 129 -2.51 -5.50 -8.84
N LEU A 130 -3.26 -4.41 -8.93
CA LEU A 130 -4.64 -4.31 -8.47
C LEU A 130 -5.58 -4.36 -9.68
N HIS A 131 -6.57 -5.25 -9.64
CA HIS A 131 -7.50 -5.47 -10.75
C HIS A 131 -8.86 -4.82 -10.45
N PHE A 132 -9.12 -3.66 -11.05
CA PHE A 132 -10.40 -2.96 -10.87
C PHE A 132 -11.40 -3.30 -11.98
N GLN A 133 -12.66 -3.40 -11.61
CA GLN A 133 -13.74 -3.77 -12.54
C GLN A 133 -13.93 -2.75 -13.66
N LYS A 134 -13.82 -1.44 -13.38
CA LYS A 134 -14.04 -0.37 -14.37
C LYS A 134 -12.77 0.36 -14.76
N ALA A 135 -11.95 0.73 -13.78
CA ALA A 135 -10.70 1.46 -14.04
C ALA A 135 -9.64 0.60 -14.75
N GLY A 136 -9.73 -0.73 -14.63
CA GLY A 136 -8.74 -1.67 -15.14
C GLY A 136 -7.60 -1.90 -14.17
N ASP A 137 -6.46 -2.33 -14.70
CA ASP A 137 -5.33 -2.77 -13.89
C ASP A 137 -4.39 -1.61 -13.54
N VAL A 138 -3.83 -1.64 -12.32
CA VAL A 138 -2.76 -0.73 -11.91
C VAL A 138 -1.68 -1.49 -11.16
N SER A 139 -0.43 -1.28 -11.57
CA SER A 139 0.73 -1.82 -10.88
C SER A 139 1.26 -0.81 -9.87
N VAL A 140 1.52 -1.28 -8.65
CA VAL A 140 1.99 -0.48 -7.53
C VAL A 140 3.23 -1.11 -6.91
N GLU A 141 4.13 -0.29 -6.35
CA GLU A 141 5.28 -0.80 -5.58
C GLU A 141 4.95 -0.77 -4.09
N VAL A 142 4.93 -1.94 -3.47
CA VAL A 142 4.68 -2.10 -2.03
C VAL A 142 5.99 -1.95 -1.28
N ALA A 143 6.11 -0.91 -0.45
CA ALA A 143 7.29 -0.68 0.37
C ALA A 143 7.30 -1.59 1.62
N VAL A 144 8.38 -2.34 1.81
CA VAL A 144 8.55 -3.18 3.00
C VAL A 144 9.24 -2.39 4.11
N GLN A 145 8.64 -2.39 5.30
CA GLN A 145 9.07 -1.57 6.43
C GLN A 145 9.10 -2.41 7.72
N LYS A 146 10.10 -2.17 8.59
CA LYS A 146 10.15 -2.79 9.93
C LYS A 146 8.93 -2.54 10.81
N LYS A 147 8.31 -1.36 10.66
CA LYS A 147 7.17 -0.91 11.46
C LYS A 147 6.12 -0.31 10.55
N ALA A 148 4.87 -0.36 11.01
CA ALA A 148 3.78 0.33 10.35
C ALA A 148 4.09 1.84 10.24
N PRO A 149 3.92 2.47 9.06
CA PRO A 149 4.13 3.90 8.89
C PRO A 149 3.16 4.69 9.80
N GLU A 150 3.57 5.87 10.24
CA GLU A 150 2.77 6.71 11.15
C GLU A 150 1.38 7.02 10.57
N SER A 151 1.26 7.19 9.25
CA SER A 151 -0.01 7.38 8.54
C SER A 151 -0.95 6.18 8.60
N ALA A 152 -0.45 4.98 8.90
CA ALA A 152 -1.24 3.77 9.09
C ALA A 152 -1.63 3.52 10.56
N GLN A 153 -1.14 4.35 11.50
CA GLN A 153 -1.45 4.24 12.93
C GLN A 153 -2.67 5.10 13.36
N GLY A 154 -3.27 5.86 12.43
CA GLY A 154 -4.47 6.65 12.68
C GLY A 154 -5.77 5.87 12.43
N HIS A 155 -6.63 5.82 13.46
CA HIS A 155 -7.97 5.20 13.51
C HIS A 155 -8.05 3.71 13.90
N VAL A 156 -7.60 3.39 15.10
CA VAL A 156 -8.23 2.32 15.90
C VAL A 156 -9.02 2.99 17.01
N HIS A 157 -10.24 3.46 16.71
CA HIS A 157 -11.20 3.80 17.77
C HIS A 157 -12.06 2.57 18.03
N ALA A 158 -11.77 1.90 19.14
CA ALA A 158 -12.79 1.21 19.90
C ALA A 158 -13.85 2.25 20.31
N GLN A 159 -15.11 1.99 19.99
CA GLN A 159 -16.25 2.45 20.76
C GLN A 159 -17.05 1.23 21.18
#